data_AF-A0A1H8D9H0-F1
#
_entry.id   AF-A0A1H8D9H0-F1
#
_cell.length_a   1.000
_cell.length_b   1.000
_cell.length_c   1.000
_cell.angle_alpha   90.00
_cell.angle_beta   90.00
_cell.angle_gamma   90.00
#
_symmetry.space_group_name_H-M   'P 1'
#
loop_
_entity.id
_entity.type
_entity.pdbx_description
1 polymer ?
#
loop_
_entity_poly.entity_id
_entity_poly.type
_entity_poly.pdbx_seq_one_letter_code
_entity_poly.pdbx_strand_id
1 'polypeptide(L)'
;MKINKKRLVPLGVGLFAFAVVALLADIAWSVRQQQLELITNFYKDHLARPEMRQASQLPTGSFFSKELEALVDANLQLCDSLSRGDDICGYGAGGDVFLDAQEVPPTLDFERAQFKVERVGDDVVEASFNIYPDMGSADERHVRFALVDEVNGWRVNDMLYGQGRSMRQELQRENDAVLARARELADAAGWVFNYLGNEDMLDRAMRFIAFPVQVCDQYGVCVAMKRDDMRLLQALDALADSGADTATLPKPGEVAASEGKMVSVHALDFTFQNKAWWVTKIDLRRASSPTRPNP
;
A
#
# COMPACT_ATOMS: atom_id res chain seq x y z
N MET A 1 -20.87 59.58 43.72
CA MET A 1 -20.36 59.75 42.34
C MET A 1 -21.47 59.44 41.34
N LYS A 2 -21.84 60.39 40.46
CA LYS A 2 -22.78 60.15 39.34
C LYS A 2 -21.99 59.58 38.16
N ILE A 3 -22.06 58.28 37.93
CA ILE A 3 -21.40 57.64 36.79
C ILE A 3 -22.16 58.02 35.51
N ASN A 4 -21.45 58.57 34.54
CA ASN A 4 -22.02 59.07 33.29
C ASN A 4 -22.36 57.90 32.36
N LYS A 5 -23.63 57.47 32.34
CA LYS A 5 -24.12 56.32 31.56
C LYS A 5 -23.78 56.36 30.07
N LYS A 6 -23.58 57.56 29.49
CA LYS A 6 -23.18 57.74 28.08
C LYS A 6 -21.77 57.22 27.76
N ARG A 7 -20.89 57.06 28.77
CA ARG A 7 -19.54 56.50 28.58
C ARG A 7 -19.44 55.00 28.89
N LEU A 8 -20.45 54.40 29.51
CA LEU A 8 -20.44 52.97 29.89
C LEU A 8 -20.69 52.05 28.69
N VAL A 9 -21.56 52.45 27.75
CA VAL A 9 -21.88 51.66 26.56
C VAL A 9 -20.67 51.47 25.62
N PRO A 10 -19.94 52.52 25.20
CA PRO A 10 -18.77 52.33 24.33
C PRO A 10 -17.62 51.56 25.01
N LEU A 11 -17.50 51.68 26.34
CA LEU A 11 -16.49 50.97 27.13
C LEU A 11 -16.84 49.48 27.26
N GLY A 12 -18.12 49.15 27.43
CA GLY A 12 -18.62 47.77 27.43
C GLY A 12 -18.48 47.09 26.06
N VAL A 13 -18.77 47.81 24.96
CA VAL A 13 -18.56 47.30 23.59
C VAL A 13 -17.07 47.06 23.31
N GLY A 14 -16.20 47.99 23.75
CA GLY A 14 -14.75 47.83 23.63
C GLY A 14 -14.25 46.58 24.36
N LEU A 15 -14.64 46.40 25.63
CA LEU A 15 -14.25 45.21 26.42
C LEU A 15 -14.77 43.91 25.82
N PHE A 16 -16.00 43.89 25.28
CA PHE A 16 -16.53 42.71 24.61
C PHE A 16 -15.74 42.36 23.34
N ALA A 17 -15.39 43.35 22.52
CA ALA A 17 -14.56 43.13 21.33
C ALA A 17 -13.17 42.57 21.69
N PHE A 18 -12.52 43.10 22.74
CA PHE A 18 -11.25 42.56 23.22
C PHE A 18 -11.37 41.12 23.73
N ALA A 19 -12.45 40.78 24.44
CA ALA A 19 -12.68 39.42 24.92
C ALA A 19 -12.87 38.43 23.76
N VAL A 20 -13.61 38.82 22.71
CA VAL A 20 -13.77 38.00 21.50
C VAL A 20 -12.42 37.79 20.80
N VAL A 21 -11.62 38.85 20.63
CA VAL A 21 -10.29 38.74 20.01
C VAL A 21 -9.35 37.84 20.82
N ALA A 22 -9.35 37.95 22.14
CA ALA A 22 -8.53 37.10 23.01
C ALA A 22 -8.95 35.62 22.93
N LEU A 23 -10.26 35.34 22.90
CA LEU A 23 -10.78 33.98 22.73
C LEU A 23 -10.37 33.38 21.37
N LEU A 24 -10.46 34.15 20.29
CA LEU A 24 -10.03 33.71 18.96
C LEU A 24 -8.53 33.44 18.89
N ALA A 25 -7.72 34.25 19.56
CA ALA A 25 -6.28 34.04 19.66
C ALA A 25 -5.93 32.77 20.44
N ASP A 26 -6.64 32.48 21.53
CA ASP A 26 -6.47 31.26 22.33
C ASP A 26 -6.87 30.01 21.55
N ILE A 27 -7.98 30.06 20.82
CA ILE A 27 -8.42 28.97 19.93
C ILE A 27 -7.37 28.74 18.83
N ALA A 28 -6.90 29.78 18.16
CA ALA A 28 -5.89 29.67 17.10
C ALA A 28 -4.56 29.13 17.63
N TRP A 29 -4.17 29.52 18.85
CA TRP A 29 -2.99 28.98 19.53
C TRP A 29 -3.16 27.50 19.89
N SER A 30 -4.31 27.13 20.45
CA SER A 30 -4.63 25.74 20.79
C SER A 30 -4.60 24.83 19.56
N VAL A 31 -5.25 25.24 18.46
CA VAL A 31 -5.22 24.53 17.17
C VAL A 31 -3.79 24.35 16.68
N ARG A 32 -2.98 25.42 16.71
CA ARG A 32 -1.57 25.36 16.31
C ARG A 32 -0.80 24.34 17.15
N GLN A 33 -0.98 24.33 18.47
CA GLN A 33 -0.26 23.39 19.34
C GLN A 33 -0.69 21.95 19.08
N GLN A 34 -1.98 21.68 18.91
CA GLN A 34 -2.47 20.33 18.61
C GLN A 34 -1.87 19.75 17.32
N GLN A 35 -1.77 20.56 16.26
CA GLN A 35 -1.17 20.14 14.99
C GLN A 35 0.32 19.77 15.15
N LEU A 36 1.09 20.60 15.87
CA LEU A 36 2.52 20.36 16.10
C LEU A 36 2.74 19.18 17.05
N GLU A 37 1.92 19.04 18.09
CA GLU A 37 1.97 17.93 19.05
C GLU A 37 1.65 16.59 18.39
N LEU A 38 0.68 16.54 17.47
CA LEU A 38 0.35 15.34 16.70
C LEU A 38 1.61 14.76 16.02
N ILE A 39 2.32 15.59 15.25
CA ILE A 39 3.51 15.17 14.51
C ILE A 39 4.70 14.93 15.44
N THR A 40 4.90 15.79 16.45
CA THR A 40 6.00 15.61 17.42
C THR A 40 5.87 14.30 18.19
N ASN A 41 4.68 14.00 18.71
CA ASN A 41 4.45 12.79 19.50
C ASN A 41 4.58 11.54 18.65
N PHE A 42 4.14 11.59 17.40
CA PHE A 42 4.37 10.53 16.43
C PHE A 42 5.86 10.24 16.25
N TYR A 43 6.69 11.24 15.92
CA TYR A 43 8.12 11.01 15.70
C TYR A 43 8.87 10.60 16.96
N LYS A 44 8.48 11.10 18.13
CA LYS A 44 9.03 10.62 19.41
C LYS A 44 8.82 9.12 19.59
N ASP A 45 7.59 8.65 19.35
CA ASP A 45 7.27 7.22 19.48
C ASP A 45 7.96 6.39 18.40
N HIS A 46 7.91 6.84 17.14
CA HIS A 46 8.52 6.16 15.99
C HIS A 46 10.03 5.98 16.14
N LEU A 47 10.75 7.04 16.55
CA LEU A 47 12.20 6.99 16.70
C LEU A 47 12.66 6.26 17.98
N ALA A 48 11.81 6.19 19.00
CA ALA A 48 12.11 5.45 20.24
C ALA A 48 12.09 3.93 20.08
N ARG A 49 11.53 3.40 18.99
CA ARG A 49 11.35 1.96 18.74
C ARG A 49 12.12 1.49 17.50
N PRO A 50 13.47 1.37 17.57
CA PRO A 50 14.30 0.97 16.42
C PRO A 50 13.87 -0.35 15.77
N GLU A 51 13.33 -1.29 16.55
CA GLU A 51 12.81 -2.57 16.10
C GLU A 51 11.49 -2.49 15.31
N MET A 52 10.74 -1.38 15.47
CA MET A 52 9.47 -1.12 14.77
C MET A 52 9.63 -0.24 13.52
N ARG A 53 10.84 0.26 13.23
CA ARG A 53 11.16 0.98 11.97
C ARG A 53 11.30 0.01 10.77
N GLN A 54 10.52 -1.07 10.77
CA GLN A 54 10.50 -2.03 9.68
C GLN A 54 9.65 -1.46 8.54
N ALA A 55 10.05 -1.79 7.31
CA ALA A 55 9.24 -1.56 6.12
C ALA A 55 7.79 -2.01 6.35
N SER A 56 6.84 -1.23 5.84
CA SER A 56 5.38 -1.49 5.89
C SER A 56 4.68 -1.35 7.25
N GLN A 57 5.33 -0.87 8.32
CA GLN A 57 4.63 -0.57 9.58
C GLN A 57 4.02 0.83 9.57
N LEU A 58 2.80 0.93 9.05
CA LEU A 58 2.00 2.15 9.10
C LEU A 58 1.26 2.25 10.45
N PRO A 59 1.19 3.44 11.07
CA PRO A 59 0.48 3.64 12.32
C PRO A 59 -1.01 3.35 12.12
N THR A 60 -1.59 2.54 13.00
CA THR A 60 -3.02 2.23 12.99
C THR A 60 -3.82 3.24 13.81
N GLY A 61 -5.10 3.44 13.46
CA GLY A 61 -6.02 4.24 14.25
C GLY A 61 -5.90 5.75 14.02
N SER A 62 -5.89 6.53 15.10
CA SER A 62 -6.18 7.98 15.07
C SER A 62 -5.08 8.90 14.50
N PHE A 63 -4.13 8.37 13.74
CA PHE A 63 -3.08 9.17 13.09
C PHE A 63 -3.51 9.67 11.72
N PHE A 64 -3.95 8.75 10.85
CA PHE A 64 -4.43 9.09 9.52
C PHE A 64 -5.89 9.56 9.53
N SER A 65 -6.26 10.34 8.52
CA SER A 65 -7.67 10.63 8.24
C SER A 65 -8.36 9.35 7.82
N LYS A 66 -9.68 9.28 7.99
CA LYS A 66 -10.45 8.09 7.60
C LYS A 66 -10.28 7.74 6.12
N GLU A 67 -10.16 8.76 5.28
CA GLU A 67 -9.95 8.55 3.84
C GLU A 67 -8.56 8.01 3.52
N LEU A 68 -7.51 8.51 4.19
CA LEU A 68 -6.15 8.01 3.98
C LEU A 68 -5.99 6.60 4.55
N GLU A 69 -6.58 6.32 5.72
CA GLU A 69 -6.61 4.98 6.32
C GLU A 69 -7.30 3.98 5.38
N ALA A 70 -8.47 4.33 4.83
CA ALA A 70 -9.14 3.47 3.86
C ALA A 70 -8.32 3.23 2.58
N LEU A 71 -7.51 4.22 2.15
CA LEU A 71 -6.64 4.08 0.99
C LEU A 71 -5.43 3.17 1.29
N VAL A 72 -4.86 3.26 2.48
CA VAL A 72 -3.82 2.35 2.98
C VAL A 72 -4.37 0.92 3.08
N ASP A 73 -5.53 0.75 3.71
CA ASP A 73 -6.18 -0.57 3.84
C ASP A 73 -6.46 -1.20 2.49
N ALA A 74 -6.96 -0.40 1.53
CA ALA A 74 -7.17 -0.87 0.16
C ALA A 74 -5.86 -1.31 -0.51
N ASN A 75 -4.76 -0.58 -0.29
CA ASN A 75 -3.45 -0.96 -0.82
C ASN A 75 -2.95 -2.28 -0.23
N LEU A 76 -2.99 -2.43 1.09
CA LEU A 76 -2.60 -3.66 1.77
C LEU A 76 -3.45 -4.85 1.30
N GLN A 77 -4.77 -4.67 1.19
CA GLN A 77 -5.68 -5.72 0.72
C GLN A 77 -5.41 -6.09 -0.75
N LEU A 78 -5.16 -5.12 -1.63
CA LEU A 78 -4.83 -5.39 -3.03
C LEU A 78 -3.50 -6.12 -3.15
N CYS A 79 -2.49 -5.73 -2.38
CA CYS A 79 -1.20 -6.40 -2.35
C CYS A 79 -1.31 -7.84 -1.86
N ASP A 80 -2.02 -8.09 -0.75
CA ASP A 80 -2.21 -9.43 -0.21
C ASP A 80 -2.97 -10.35 -1.17
N SER A 81 -4.05 -9.85 -1.78
CA SER A 81 -4.97 -10.68 -2.57
C SER A 81 -4.63 -10.77 -4.06
N LEU A 82 -4.02 -9.74 -4.65
CA LEU A 82 -3.86 -9.62 -6.10
C LEU A 82 -2.40 -9.46 -6.55
N SER A 83 -1.44 -9.21 -5.66
CA SER A 83 -0.04 -9.20 -6.07
C SER A 83 0.37 -10.55 -6.62
N ARG A 84 0.96 -10.55 -7.81
CA ARG A 84 1.35 -11.76 -8.55
C ARG A 84 2.84 -12.08 -8.40
N GLY A 85 3.68 -11.07 -8.18
CA GLY A 85 5.11 -11.30 -7.97
C GLY A 85 5.48 -11.72 -6.56
N ASP A 86 6.71 -12.19 -6.43
CA ASP A 86 7.41 -12.32 -5.14
C ASP A 86 8.01 -11.00 -4.65
N ASP A 87 7.91 -9.94 -5.46
CA ASP A 87 8.28 -8.60 -5.04
C ASP A 87 7.44 -8.17 -3.83
N ILE A 88 8.09 -7.50 -2.88
CA ILE A 88 7.43 -6.95 -1.71
C ILE A 88 6.44 -5.88 -2.20
N CYS A 89 5.15 -6.11 -1.94
CA CYS A 89 4.06 -5.20 -2.30
C CYS A 89 3.54 -4.50 -1.06
N GLY A 90 3.15 -3.25 -1.20
CA GLY A 90 2.53 -2.45 -0.16
C GLY A 90 3.27 -1.13 -0.01
N TYR A 91 2.53 -0.07 0.28
CA TYR A 91 3.13 1.22 0.54
C TYR A 91 4.05 1.14 1.76
N GLY A 92 5.30 1.57 1.56
CA GLY A 92 6.36 1.44 2.57
C GLY A 92 7.09 0.10 2.60
N ALA A 93 6.80 -0.82 1.67
CA ALA A 93 7.57 -2.05 1.48
C ALA A 93 9.06 -1.81 1.18
N GLY A 94 9.38 -0.68 0.54
CA GLY A 94 10.73 -0.33 0.13
C GLY A 94 11.53 0.50 1.15
N GLY A 95 10.95 0.86 2.30
CA GLY A 95 11.63 1.70 3.29
C GLY A 95 10.69 2.41 4.26
N ASP A 96 11.29 3.17 5.17
CA ASP A 96 10.56 3.99 6.14
C ASP A 96 10.02 5.25 5.47
N VAL A 97 8.72 5.26 5.20
CA VAL A 97 8.00 6.37 4.56
C VAL A 97 7.87 7.60 5.46
N PHE A 98 8.12 7.50 6.76
CA PHE A 98 8.13 8.64 7.67
C PHE A 98 9.49 9.31 7.74
N LEU A 99 10.55 8.57 7.41
CA LEU A 99 11.90 9.11 7.29
C LEU A 99 12.27 9.41 5.83
N ASP A 100 11.53 8.90 4.83
CA ASP A 100 11.90 8.95 3.41
C ASP A 100 13.31 8.37 3.19
N ALA A 101 13.53 7.18 3.75
CA ALA A 101 14.78 6.44 3.64
C ALA A 101 14.57 4.93 3.64
N GLN A 102 15.46 4.22 2.94
CA GLN A 102 15.46 2.75 2.90
C GLN A 102 16.13 2.16 4.15
N GLU A 103 17.19 2.82 4.62
CA GLU A 103 17.97 2.41 5.77
C GLU A 103 18.25 3.62 6.66
N VAL A 104 18.38 3.38 7.96
CA VAL A 104 18.73 4.38 8.96
C VAL A 104 19.74 3.81 9.95
N PRO A 105 20.62 4.61 10.54
CA PRO A 105 21.58 4.08 11.48
C PRO A 105 20.87 3.55 12.75
N PRO A 106 21.31 2.43 13.34
CA PRO A 106 20.67 1.85 14.52
C PRO A 106 20.74 2.78 15.73
N THR A 107 21.66 3.74 15.71
CA THR A 107 21.84 4.73 16.76
C THR A 107 21.03 6.02 16.52
N LEU A 108 20.22 6.10 15.47
CA LEU A 108 19.31 7.23 15.26
C LEU A 108 18.24 7.21 16.35
N ASP A 109 18.04 8.35 17.00
CA ASP A 109 16.99 8.61 17.98
C ASP A 109 16.42 10.02 17.75
N PHE A 110 15.41 10.40 18.54
CA PHE A 110 14.70 11.67 18.36
C PHE A 110 15.62 12.89 18.52
N GLU A 111 16.51 12.87 19.52
CA GLU A 111 17.46 13.94 19.80
C GLU A 111 18.56 14.04 18.72
N ARG A 112 19.14 12.91 18.33
CA ARG A 112 20.20 12.83 17.31
C ARG A 112 19.71 13.18 15.93
N ALA A 113 18.44 12.88 15.63
CA ALA A 113 17.79 13.30 14.39
C ALA A 113 17.66 14.83 14.26
N GLN A 114 17.95 15.59 15.33
CA GLN A 114 17.79 17.06 15.36
C GLN A 114 16.39 17.50 14.93
N PHE A 115 15.38 16.71 15.34
CA PHE A 115 14.00 16.87 14.90
C PHE A 115 13.47 18.27 15.21
N LYS A 116 12.83 18.88 14.20
CA LYS A 116 12.08 20.13 14.33
C LYS A 116 10.75 19.97 13.62
N VAL A 117 9.75 20.68 14.14
CA VAL A 117 8.43 20.74 13.53
C VAL A 117 7.95 22.19 13.52
N GLU A 118 7.37 22.62 12.41
CA GLU A 118 6.79 23.94 12.29
C GLU A 118 5.56 23.95 11.41
N ARG A 119 4.72 24.97 11.60
CA ARG A 119 3.53 25.16 10.79
C ARG A 119 3.89 26.01 9.57
N VAL A 120 3.65 25.46 8.38
CA VAL A 120 3.97 26.11 7.10
C VAL A 120 2.72 26.50 6.30
N GLY A 121 1.53 26.14 6.81
CA GLY A 121 0.24 26.55 6.28
C GLY A 121 -0.88 26.35 7.31
N ASP A 122 -2.11 26.71 6.96
CA ASP A 122 -3.23 26.58 7.90
C ASP A 122 -3.42 25.11 8.35
N ASP A 123 -3.34 24.20 7.39
CA ASP A 123 -3.50 22.77 7.63
C ASP A 123 -2.25 21.98 7.22
N VAL A 124 -1.08 22.62 7.29
CA VAL A 124 0.18 21.97 6.89
C VAL A 124 1.27 22.18 7.93
N VAL A 125 1.85 21.07 8.35
CA VAL A 125 2.98 21.01 9.28
C VAL A 125 4.19 20.41 8.56
N GLU A 126 5.33 21.05 8.63
CA GLU A 126 6.60 20.50 8.13
C GLU A 126 7.40 19.93 9.30
N ALA A 127 7.84 18.68 9.15
CA ALA A 127 8.85 18.07 10.00
C ALA A 127 10.18 18.06 9.25
N SER A 128 11.25 18.47 9.94
CA SER A 128 12.62 18.41 9.42
C SER A 128 13.51 17.65 10.40
N PHE A 129 14.35 16.77 9.87
CA PHE A 129 15.26 15.94 10.66
C PHE A 129 16.45 15.49 9.79
N ASN A 130 17.52 15.02 10.44
CA ASN A 130 18.69 14.47 9.77
C ASN A 130 18.85 12.98 10.10
N ILE A 131 18.84 12.13 9.08
CA ILE A 131 18.94 10.68 9.26
C ILE A 131 20.36 10.24 9.59
N TYR A 132 21.35 10.94 9.03
CA TYR A 132 22.77 10.68 9.24
C TYR A 132 23.46 11.94 9.77
N PRO A 133 23.19 12.35 11.04
CA PRO A 133 23.70 13.59 11.59
C PRO A 133 25.23 13.67 11.59
N ASP A 134 25.90 12.51 11.66
CA ASP A 134 27.36 12.41 11.65
C ASP A 134 27.97 12.60 10.24
N MET A 135 27.15 12.58 9.18
CA MET A 135 27.57 12.77 7.77
C MET A 135 27.29 14.18 7.22
N GLY A 136 26.75 15.08 8.06
CA GLY A 136 26.44 16.46 7.68
C GLY A 136 25.01 16.64 7.14
N SER A 137 24.73 17.76 6.49
CA SER A 137 23.36 18.17 6.11
C SER A 137 22.82 17.55 4.82
N ALA A 138 23.60 16.73 4.12
CA ALA A 138 23.15 16.06 2.89
C ALA A 138 21.98 15.09 3.16
N ASP A 139 21.90 14.60 4.40
CA ASP A 139 20.87 13.67 4.86
C ASP A 139 19.74 14.34 5.66
N GLU A 140 19.63 15.67 5.54
CA GLU A 140 18.45 16.39 5.98
C GLU A 140 17.24 15.98 5.12
N ARG A 141 16.11 15.77 5.80
CA ARG A 141 14.84 15.38 5.21
C ARG A 141 13.78 16.34 5.69
N HIS A 142 12.84 16.62 4.79
CA HIS A 142 11.67 17.43 5.05
C HIS A 142 10.44 16.64 4.62
N VAL A 143 9.49 16.47 5.54
CA VAL A 143 8.21 15.83 5.27
C VAL A 143 7.11 16.80 5.68
N ARG A 144 6.22 17.13 4.73
CA ARG A 144 5.06 17.99 5.02
C ARG A 144 3.82 17.14 5.20
N PHE A 145 3.15 17.33 6.33
CA PHE A 145 1.90 16.66 6.67
C PHE A 145 0.76 17.61 6.37
N ALA A 146 -0.06 17.26 5.38
CA ALA A 146 -1.35 17.91 5.16
C ALA A 146 -2.36 17.32 6.14
N LEU A 147 -2.97 18.18 6.96
CA LEU A 147 -3.84 17.79 8.05
C LEU A 147 -5.30 18.07 7.70
N VAL A 148 -6.21 17.35 8.36
CA VAL A 148 -7.65 17.61 8.32
C VAL A 148 -8.21 17.53 9.73
N ASP A 149 -9.12 18.43 10.07
CA ASP A 149 -9.83 18.40 11.33
C ASP A 149 -11.02 17.43 11.22
N GLU A 150 -11.02 16.39 12.06
CA GLU A 150 -12.12 15.44 12.18
C GLU A 150 -12.76 15.52 13.58
N VAL A 151 -13.89 14.85 13.79
CA VAL A 151 -14.64 14.86 15.07
C VAL A 151 -13.76 14.55 16.30
N ASN A 152 -12.68 13.79 16.11
CA ASN A 152 -11.76 13.39 17.19
C ASN A 152 -10.41 14.14 17.17
N GLY A 153 -10.36 15.29 16.49
CA GLY A 153 -9.17 16.14 16.34
C GLY A 153 -8.44 15.96 15.02
N TRP A 154 -7.31 16.67 14.88
CA TRP A 154 -6.48 16.68 13.68
C TRP A 154 -5.97 15.29 13.29
N ARG A 155 -5.96 15.03 11.99
CA ARG A 155 -5.47 13.80 11.36
C ARG A 155 -4.60 14.11 10.16
N VAL A 156 -3.64 13.23 9.86
CA VAL A 156 -2.83 13.31 8.63
C VAL A 156 -3.67 12.83 7.46
N ASN A 157 -3.91 13.71 6.50
CA ASN A 157 -4.66 13.40 5.28
C ASN A 157 -3.76 13.08 4.09
N ASP A 158 -2.54 13.64 4.06
CA ASP A 158 -1.50 13.33 3.08
C ASP A 158 -0.12 13.65 3.66
N MET A 159 0.91 13.00 3.10
CA MET A 159 2.32 13.30 3.37
C MET A 159 2.96 13.70 2.05
N LEU A 160 3.62 14.85 2.04
CA LEU A 160 4.29 15.42 0.88
C LEU A 160 5.80 15.37 1.09
N TYR A 161 6.49 14.79 0.12
CA TYR A 161 7.93 14.62 0.15
C TYR A 161 8.62 15.54 -0.86
N GLY A 162 9.94 15.42 -0.97
CA GLY A 162 10.70 16.07 -2.03
C GLY A 162 10.17 15.74 -3.43
N GLN A 163 10.45 16.62 -4.40
CA GLN A 163 10.11 16.43 -5.81
C GLN A 163 8.59 16.35 -6.12
N GLY A 164 7.74 16.83 -5.20
CA GLY A 164 6.29 16.85 -5.41
C GLY A 164 5.60 15.50 -5.25
N ARG A 165 6.28 14.54 -4.61
CA ARG A 165 5.74 13.24 -4.24
C ARG A 165 4.68 13.39 -3.14
N SER A 166 3.64 12.57 -3.20
CA SER A 166 2.51 12.54 -2.26
C SER A 166 2.17 11.09 -1.92
N MET A 167 2.01 10.80 -0.63
CA MET A 167 1.62 9.47 -0.14
C MET A 167 0.31 9.01 -0.78
N ARG A 168 -0.71 9.87 -0.85
CA ARG A 168 -1.99 9.53 -1.50
C ARG A 168 -1.81 9.15 -2.96
N GLN A 169 -1.02 9.92 -3.71
CA GLN A 169 -0.79 9.67 -5.13
C GLN A 169 0.03 8.39 -5.35
N GLU A 170 0.99 8.11 -4.48
CA GLU A 170 1.80 6.90 -4.53
C GLU A 170 0.97 5.66 -4.23
N LEU A 171 0.16 5.68 -3.17
CA LEU A 171 -0.81 4.62 -2.85
C LEU A 171 -1.78 4.35 -4.00
N GLN A 172 -2.36 5.41 -4.58
CA GLN A 172 -3.27 5.28 -5.73
C GLN A 172 -2.57 4.65 -6.93
N ARG A 173 -1.37 5.13 -7.27
CA ARG A 173 -0.58 4.59 -8.38
C ARG A 173 -0.22 3.13 -8.16
N GLU A 174 0.15 2.76 -6.94
CA GLU A 174 0.46 1.37 -6.61
C GLU A 174 -0.78 0.48 -6.70
N ASN A 175 -1.93 0.93 -6.20
CA ASN A 175 -3.20 0.22 -6.33
C ASN A 175 -3.58 0.00 -7.79
N ASP A 176 -3.47 1.05 -8.61
CA ASP A 176 -3.73 0.98 -10.05
C ASP A 176 -2.76 0.04 -10.76
N ALA A 177 -1.47 0.04 -10.38
CA ALA A 177 -0.47 -0.85 -10.93
C ALA A 177 -0.74 -2.32 -10.56
N VAL A 178 -1.11 -2.61 -9.31
CA VAL A 178 -1.49 -3.96 -8.85
C VAL A 178 -2.73 -4.44 -9.62
N LEU A 179 -3.76 -3.60 -9.74
CA LEU A 179 -4.97 -3.91 -10.49
C LEU A 179 -4.71 -4.12 -11.99
N ALA A 180 -3.84 -3.31 -12.59
CA ALA A 180 -3.46 -3.44 -13.99
C ALA A 180 -2.75 -4.77 -14.24
N ARG A 181 -1.72 -5.09 -13.43
CA ARG A 181 -1.01 -6.39 -13.53
C ARG A 181 -1.94 -7.57 -13.31
N ALA A 182 -2.82 -7.51 -12.31
CA ALA A 182 -3.80 -8.57 -12.04
C ALA A 182 -4.76 -8.83 -13.22
N ARG A 183 -5.01 -7.82 -14.06
CA ARG A 183 -5.82 -7.92 -15.29
C ARG A 183 -5.05 -8.45 -16.50
N GLU A 184 -3.73 -8.48 -16.46
CA GLU A 184 -2.91 -8.98 -17.55
C GLU A 184 -2.74 -10.50 -17.43
N LEU A 185 -3.34 -11.25 -18.38
CA LEU A 185 -3.18 -12.71 -18.42
C LEU A 185 -1.72 -13.10 -18.61
N ALA A 186 -0.97 -12.33 -19.41
CA ALA A 186 0.46 -12.54 -19.65
C ALA A 186 1.27 -12.51 -18.34
N ASP A 187 0.94 -11.58 -17.44
CA ASP A 187 1.60 -11.45 -16.12
C ASP A 187 1.25 -12.65 -15.23
N ALA A 188 -0.05 -12.98 -15.10
CA ALA A 188 -0.50 -14.11 -14.30
C ALA A 188 0.06 -15.46 -14.79
N ALA A 189 0.00 -15.71 -16.10
CA ALA A 189 0.54 -16.92 -16.70
C ALA A 189 2.08 -16.95 -16.62
N GLY A 190 2.75 -15.82 -16.82
CA GLY A 190 4.20 -15.71 -16.68
C GLY A 190 4.70 -16.15 -15.32
N TRP A 191 4.07 -15.68 -14.23
CA TRP A 191 4.40 -16.10 -12.87
C TRP A 191 4.11 -17.59 -12.61
N VAL A 192 2.95 -18.09 -13.05
CA VAL A 192 2.62 -19.52 -12.89
C VAL A 192 3.66 -20.40 -13.59
N PHE A 193 4.02 -20.08 -14.84
CA PHE A 193 5.00 -20.86 -15.60
C PHE A 193 6.43 -20.70 -15.04
N ASN A 194 6.77 -19.54 -14.47
CA ASN A 194 8.03 -19.35 -13.75
C ASN A 194 8.12 -20.31 -12.55
N TYR A 195 7.06 -20.40 -11.74
CA TYR A 195 7.03 -21.31 -10.59
C TYR A 195 6.97 -22.78 -11.00
N LEU A 196 6.24 -23.13 -12.06
CA LEU A 196 6.26 -24.49 -12.60
C LEU A 196 7.64 -24.87 -13.17
N GLY A 197 8.42 -23.90 -13.64
CA GLY A 197 9.80 -24.13 -14.10
C GLY A 197 10.82 -24.31 -12.99
N ASN A 198 10.43 -24.21 -11.71
CA ASN A 198 11.32 -24.32 -10.56
C ASN A 198 10.71 -25.22 -9.48
N GLU A 199 11.25 -26.44 -9.32
CA GLU A 199 10.75 -27.45 -8.37
C GLU A 199 10.61 -26.90 -6.93
N ASP A 200 11.54 -26.04 -6.50
CA ASP A 200 11.54 -25.44 -5.15
C ASP A 200 10.43 -24.39 -4.94
N MET A 201 9.68 -24.04 -5.98
CA MET A 201 8.65 -22.99 -5.95
C MET A 201 7.26 -23.48 -6.38
N LEU A 202 7.05 -24.79 -6.57
CA LEU A 202 5.77 -25.35 -7.00
C LEU A 202 4.61 -24.99 -6.07
N ASP A 203 4.87 -24.90 -4.77
CA ASP A 203 3.88 -24.49 -3.77
C ASP A 203 3.44 -23.03 -3.96
N ARG A 204 4.29 -22.16 -4.53
CA ARG A 204 3.94 -20.76 -4.84
C ARG A 204 2.94 -20.64 -5.97
N ALA A 205 2.96 -21.55 -6.94
CA ALA A 205 1.97 -21.58 -8.03
C ALA A 205 0.53 -21.73 -7.50
N MET A 206 0.35 -22.34 -6.33
CA MET A 206 -0.95 -22.48 -5.67
C MET A 206 -1.64 -21.14 -5.38
N ARG A 207 -0.88 -20.05 -5.26
CA ARG A 207 -1.42 -18.68 -5.04
C ARG A 207 -2.25 -18.18 -6.22
N PHE A 208 -2.13 -18.81 -7.39
CA PHE A 208 -2.84 -18.44 -8.62
C PHE A 208 -4.06 -19.33 -8.89
N ILE A 209 -4.29 -20.33 -8.05
CA ILE A 209 -5.34 -21.31 -8.26
C ILE A 209 -6.61 -20.88 -7.53
N ALA A 210 -7.71 -20.83 -8.27
CA ALA A 210 -9.03 -20.67 -7.70
C ALA A 210 -9.55 -22.02 -7.18
N PHE A 211 -9.86 -22.09 -5.90
CA PHE A 211 -10.34 -23.31 -5.26
C PHE A 211 -11.88 -23.32 -5.12
N PRO A 212 -12.54 -24.47 -5.37
CA PRO A 212 -11.95 -25.72 -5.85
C PRO A 212 -11.54 -25.64 -7.33
N VAL A 213 -10.38 -26.23 -7.66
CA VAL A 213 -9.83 -26.27 -9.02
C VAL A 213 -10.22 -27.59 -9.70
N GLN A 214 -10.53 -27.56 -10.99
CA GLN A 214 -10.81 -28.79 -11.74
C GLN A 214 -9.50 -29.38 -12.28
N VAL A 215 -9.14 -30.60 -11.91
CA VAL A 215 -7.95 -31.29 -12.46
C VAL A 215 -8.39 -32.49 -13.27
N CYS A 216 -8.04 -32.53 -14.54
CA CYS A 216 -8.32 -33.62 -15.47
C CYS A 216 -7.06 -34.43 -15.72
N ASP A 217 -7.16 -35.74 -15.55
CA ASP A 217 -6.06 -36.67 -15.83
C ASP A 217 -5.78 -36.81 -17.33
N GLN A 218 -4.77 -37.61 -17.68
CA GLN A 218 -4.40 -37.93 -19.08
C GLN A 218 -5.50 -38.65 -19.89
N TYR A 219 -6.58 -39.12 -19.24
CA TYR A 219 -7.73 -39.73 -19.90
C TYR A 219 -8.93 -38.79 -20.01
N GLY A 220 -8.82 -37.59 -19.42
CA GLY A 220 -9.85 -36.54 -19.45
C GLY A 220 -10.89 -36.67 -18.35
N VAL A 221 -10.65 -37.52 -17.34
CA VAL A 221 -11.50 -37.62 -16.16
C VAL A 221 -11.13 -36.48 -15.21
N CYS A 222 -12.10 -35.62 -14.91
CA CYS A 222 -11.89 -34.42 -14.12
C CYS A 222 -12.41 -34.56 -12.69
N VAL A 223 -11.64 -34.09 -11.72
CA VAL A 223 -11.99 -34.06 -10.30
C VAL A 223 -11.80 -32.65 -9.75
N ALA A 224 -12.74 -32.17 -8.95
CA ALA A 224 -12.60 -30.92 -8.21
C ALA A 224 -11.68 -31.15 -7.00
N MET A 225 -10.56 -30.43 -6.93
CA MET A 225 -9.56 -30.53 -5.87
C MET A 225 -9.57 -29.29 -4.97
N LYS A 226 -9.33 -29.51 -3.68
CA LYS A 226 -9.13 -28.46 -2.69
C LYS A 226 -7.65 -28.11 -2.58
N ARG A 227 -7.35 -27.01 -1.89
CA ARG A 227 -5.97 -26.50 -1.70
C ARG A 227 -5.04 -27.51 -1.02
N ASP A 228 -5.57 -28.32 -0.12
CA ASP A 228 -4.86 -29.32 0.69
C ASP A 228 -4.84 -30.72 0.06
N ASP A 229 -5.38 -30.89 -1.15
CA ASP A 229 -5.38 -32.19 -1.83
C ASP A 229 -3.98 -32.52 -2.36
N MET A 230 -3.35 -33.57 -1.83
CA MET A 230 -2.01 -34.00 -2.23
C MET A 230 -1.88 -34.31 -3.73
N ARG A 231 -2.99 -34.70 -4.38
CA ARG A 231 -2.99 -35.01 -5.83
C ARG A 231 -2.81 -33.75 -6.68
N LEU A 232 -3.09 -32.58 -6.14
CA LEU A 232 -2.88 -31.32 -6.84
C LEU A 232 -1.38 -31.02 -6.99
N LEU A 233 -0.58 -31.24 -5.94
CA LEU A 233 0.88 -31.10 -6.04
C LEU A 233 1.46 -32.06 -7.08
N GLN A 234 0.98 -33.32 -7.11
CA GLN A 234 1.38 -34.29 -8.14
C GLN A 234 1.01 -33.84 -9.55
N ALA A 235 -0.14 -33.17 -9.72
CA ALA A 235 -0.54 -32.63 -11.01
C ALA A 235 0.33 -31.44 -11.44
N LEU A 236 0.73 -30.56 -10.50
CA LEU A 236 1.64 -29.45 -10.78
C LEU A 236 3.06 -29.94 -11.10
N ASP A 237 3.54 -30.94 -10.37
CA ASP A 237 4.82 -31.62 -10.62
C ASP A 237 4.86 -32.24 -12.03
N ALA A 238 3.81 -32.97 -12.41
CA ALA A 238 3.68 -33.50 -13.77
C ALA A 238 3.65 -32.42 -14.87
N LEU A 239 3.14 -31.22 -14.56
CA LEU A 239 3.21 -30.08 -15.48
C LEU A 239 4.63 -29.49 -15.57
N ALA A 240 5.35 -29.42 -14.46
CA ALA A 240 6.73 -28.95 -14.43
C ALA A 240 7.62 -29.83 -15.32
N ASP A 241 7.51 -31.15 -15.17
CA ASP A 241 8.24 -32.15 -15.96
C ASP A 241 7.94 -32.08 -17.47
N SER A 242 6.74 -31.64 -17.84
CA SER A 242 6.34 -31.51 -19.25
C SER A 242 7.04 -30.36 -19.99
N GLY A 243 7.78 -29.51 -19.27
CA GLY A 243 8.45 -28.35 -19.81
C GLY A 243 7.47 -27.19 -19.99
N ALA A 244 7.45 -26.28 -19.00
CA ALA A 244 6.69 -25.04 -19.07
C ALA A 244 7.29 -24.11 -20.15
N ASP A 245 6.90 -24.29 -21.42
CA ASP A 245 7.39 -23.47 -22.52
C ASP A 245 6.78 -22.05 -22.46
N THR A 246 7.59 -21.11 -21.98
CA THR A 246 7.24 -19.69 -21.91
C THR A 246 7.07 -19.04 -23.29
N ALA A 247 7.53 -19.67 -24.38
CA ALA A 247 7.35 -19.16 -25.74
C ALA A 247 5.88 -19.12 -26.19
N THR A 248 4.99 -19.83 -25.48
CA THR A 248 3.55 -19.91 -25.78
C THR A 248 2.69 -18.98 -24.92
N LEU A 249 3.30 -18.15 -24.08
CA LEU A 249 2.56 -17.20 -23.24
C LEU A 249 1.88 -16.11 -24.10
N PRO A 250 0.66 -15.68 -23.71
CA PRO A 250 0.00 -14.55 -24.37
C PRO A 250 0.88 -13.30 -24.26
N LYS A 251 0.82 -12.43 -25.28
CA LYS A 251 1.49 -11.13 -25.21
C LYS A 251 0.70 -10.16 -24.32
N PRO A 252 1.37 -9.19 -23.67
CA PRO A 252 0.69 -8.13 -22.93
C PRO A 252 -0.37 -7.43 -23.81
N GLY A 253 -1.58 -7.25 -23.26
CA GLY A 253 -2.71 -6.64 -23.98
C GLY A 253 -3.40 -7.51 -25.04
N GLU A 254 -2.95 -8.73 -25.31
CA GLU A 254 -3.58 -9.63 -26.30
C GLU A 254 -4.97 -10.11 -25.84
N VAL A 255 -5.12 -10.32 -24.54
CA VAL A 255 -6.36 -10.83 -23.93
C VAL A 255 -7.00 -9.77 -23.07
N ALA A 256 -8.11 -9.21 -23.55
CA ALA A 256 -8.94 -8.32 -22.72
C ALA A 256 -9.55 -9.09 -21.54
N ALA A 257 -9.42 -8.54 -20.33
CA ALA A 257 -10.03 -9.05 -19.11
C ALA A 257 -11.54 -8.75 -19.05
N SER A 258 -12.35 -9.78 -18.81
CA SER A 258 -13.79 -9.64 -18.58
C SER A 258 -14.28 -10.76 -17.68
N GLU A 259 -15.12 -10.45 -16.69
CA GLU A 259 -15.59 -11.41 -15.69
C GLU A 259 -16.14 -12.69 -16.32
N GLY A 260 -15.69 -13.85 -15.83
CA GLY A 260 -16.06 -15.17 -16.33
C GLY A 260 -15.38 -15.59 -17.64
N LYS A 261 -14.58 -14.73 -18.28
CA LYS A 261 -13.83 -15.11 -19.48
C LYS A 261 -12.78 -16.14 -19.15
N MET A 262 -12.76 -17.21 -19.93
CA MET A 262 -11.80 -18.29 -19.82
C MET A 262 -10.84 -18.25 -21.00
N VAL A 263 -9.55 -18.45 -20.73
CA VAL A 263 -8.50 -18.60 -21.74
C VAL A 263 -7.61 -19.77 -21.36
N SER A 264 -7.39 -20.67 -22.32
CA SER A 264 -6.49 -21.80 -22.18
C SER A 264 -5.06 -21.40 -22.56
N VAL A 265 -4.11 -21.63 -21.67
CA VAL A 265 -2.67 -21.49 -21.91
C VAL A 265 -2.03 -22.83 -21.57
N HIS A 266 -1.60 -23.56 -22.60
CA HIS A 266 -1.11 -24.94 -22.47
C HIS A 266 -2.14 -25.84 -21.75
N ALA A 267 -1.73 -26.48 -20.66
CA ALA A 267 -2.58 -27.33 -19.83
C ALA A 267 -3.50 -26.57 -18.86
N LEU A 268 -3.34 -25.25 -18.72
CA LEU A 268 -4.05 -24.45 -17.72
C LEU A 268 -5.18 -23.65 -18.36
N ASP A 269 -6.37 -23.69 -17.76
CA ASP A 269 -7.45 -22.73 -18.07
C ASP A 269 -7.47 -21.64 -17.00
N PHE A 270 -7.23 -20.42 -17.46
CA PHE A 270 -7.32 -19.21 -16.66
C PHE A 270 -8.71 -18.60 -16.83
N THR A 271 -9.40 -18.33 -15.72
CA THR A 271 -10.66 -17.58 -15.72
C THR A 271 -10.44 -16.24 -15.04
N PHE A 272 -10.89 -15.16 -15.68
CA PHE A 272 -10.90 -13.85 -15.06
C PHE A 272 -12.06 -13.74 -14.08
N GLN A 273 -11.76 -13.63 -12.80
CA GLN A 273 -12.77 -13.46 -11.75
C GLN A 273 -12.21 -12.63 -10.59
N ASN A 274 -13.08 -11.91 -9.89
CA ASN A 274 -12.69 -11.06 -8.76
C ASN A 274 -11.52 -10.11 -9.10
N LYS A 275 -11.58 -9.49 -10.28
CA LYS A 275 -10.59 -8.53 -10.81
C LYS A 275 -9.23 -9.13 -11.21
N ALA A 276 -9.09 -10.45 -11.29
CA ALA A 276 -7.82 -11.06 -11.71
C ALA A 276 -7.96 -12.40 -12.45
N TRP A 277 -6.89 -12.83 -13.11
CA TRP A 277 -6.82 -14.16 -13.74
C TRP A 277 -6.43 -15.24 -12.72
N TRP A 278 -7.21 -16.33 -12.70
CA TRP A 278 -7.00 -17.48 -11.83
C TRP A 278 -7.00 -18.77 -12.61
N VAL A 279 -6.11 -19.70 -12.26
CA VAL A 279 -6.17 -21.07 -12.77
C VAL A 279 -7.40 -21.74 -12.16
N THR A 280 -8.38 -22.05 -13.00
CA THR A 280 -9.62 -22.74 -12.61
C THR A 280 -9.65 -24.19 -13.05
N LYS A 281 -8.81 -24.56 -14.04
CA LYS A 281 -8.70 -25.94 -14.50
C LYS A 281 -7.28 -26.29 -14.96
N ILE A 282 -6.87 -27.51 -14.66
CA ILE A 282 -5.63 -28.16 -15.10
C ILE A 282 -6.04 -29.38 -15.93
N ASP A 283 -5.61 -29.47 -17.19
CA ASP A 283 -5.93 -30.59 -18.10
C ASP A 283 -4.64 -31.23 -18.61
N LEU A 284 -4.23 -32.32 -17.96
CA LEU A 284 -2.93 -32.97 -18.19
C LEU A 284 -2.81 -33.59 -19.58
N ARG A 285 -3.92 -33.81 -20.30
CA ARG A 285 -3.90 -34.25 -21.71
C ARG A 285 -3.22 -33.26 -22.63
N ARG A 286 -3.28 -31.97 -22.29
CA ARG A 286 -2.68 -30.89 -23.08
C ARG A 286 -1.20 -30.73 -22.80
N ALA A 287 -0.70 -31.27 -21.68
CA ALA A 287 0.70 -31.17 -21.30
C ALA A 287 1.64 -31.99 -22.21
N SER A 288 1.12 -33.05 -22.83
CA SER A 288 1.87 -33.98 -23.69
C SER A 288 1.61 -33.79 -25.19
N SER A 289 0.80 -32.78 -25.56
CA SER A 289 0.43 -32.53 -26.95
C SER A 289 1.38 -31.52 -27.60
N PRO A 290 2.01 -31.82 -28.75
CA PRO A 290 2.76 -30.80 -29.49
C PRO A 290 1.83 -29.66 -29.89
N THR A 291 2.29 -28.43 -29.70
CA THR A 291 1.55 -27.18 -29.91
C THR A 291 0.93 -27.16 -31.32
N ARG A 292 -0.40 -27.15 -31.42
CA ARG A 292 -1.05 -26.82 -32.70
C ARG A 292 -0.88 -25.31 -32.95
N PRO A 293 -0.49 -24.89 -34.16
CA PRO A 293 -0.49 -23.46 -34.50
C PRO A 293 -1.93 -22.93 -34.41
N ASN A 294 -2.08 -21.77 -33.75
CA ASN A 294 -3.37 -21.07 -33.69
C ASN A 294 -3.87 -20.75 -35.12
N PRO A 295 -5.18 -20.89 -35.40
CA PRO A 295 -5.79 -20.43 -36.64
C PRO A 295 -5.85 -18.90 -36.73
#